data_AF-A0A3D5FNF9-F1
#
_entry.id   AF-A0A3D5FNF9-F1
#
_cell.length_a   1.000
_cell.length_b   1.000
_cell.length_c   1.000
_cell.angle_alpha   90.00
_cell.angle_beta   90.00
_cell.angle_gamma   90.00
#
_symmetry.space_group_name_H-M   'P 1'
#
loop_
_entity.id
_entity.type
_entity.pdbx_description
1 polymer ?
#
loop_
_entity_poly.entity_id
_entity_poly.type
_entity_poly.pdbx_seq_one_letter_code
_entity_poly.pdbx_strand_id
1 'polypeptide(L)'
;EDGATQPLFPTGATERNAEISPDGEWIAYESKTSSRSGIYVQPFPNLGEGKWMVSGEGGTWPVWGPDGRELFFLDGVSRLMVVAMETNDGLRPGIPEILIDGQVTQATPGRPYDLSPDGRFLMIRDVDTVSAPSTGHQVVIVQ
;
A
#
# COMPACT_ATOMS: atom_id res chain seq x y z
N GLU A 1 -12.07 -17.19 24.18
CA GLU A 1 -11.55 -15.82 24.31
C GLU A 1 -12.62 -14.88 23.82
N ASP A 2 -13.00 -13.90 24.64
CA ASP A 2 -14.04 -12.93 24.27
C ASP A 2 -13.47 -11.99 23.20
N GLY A 3 -13.99 -12.12 21.97
CA GLY A 3 -13.60 -11.36 20.79
C GLY A 3 -14.01 -9.88 20.85
N ALA A 4 -13.62 -9.19 21.93
CA ALA A 4 -13.85 -7.76 22.07
C ALA A 4 -13.01 -7.00 21.03
N THR A 5 -13.69 -6.23 20.19
CA THR A 5 -13.05 -5.40 19.15
C THR A 5 -13.00 -3.95 19.59
N GLN A 6 -11.86 -3.28 19.37
CA GLN A 6 -11.71 -1.84 19.60
C GLN A 6 -11.45 -1.11 18.27
N PRO A 7 -12.11 0.02 18.00
CA PRO A 7 -11.79 0.84 16.83
C PRO A 7 -10.37 1.42 16.96
N LEU A 8 -9.57 1.24 15.91
CA LEU A 8 -8.20 1.78 15.84
C LEU A 8 -8.17 3.25 15.39
N PHE A 9 -9.12 3.67 14.54
CA PHE A 9 -9.17 5.02 13.99
C PHE A 9 -10.47 5.74 14.39
N PRO A 10 -10.45 6.70 15.33
CA PRO A 10 -11.63 7.45 15.72
C PRO A 10 -11.84 8.68 14.82
N THR A 11 -11.80 8.52 13.49
CA THR A 11 -11.86 9.65 12.54
C THR A 11 -13.09 9.60 11.63
N GLY A 12 -13.41 10.74 10.99
CA GLY A 12 -14.43 10.82 9.94
C GLY A 12 -13.92 10.44 8.54
N ALA A 13 -12.69 9.94 8.44
CA ALA A 13 -12.14 9.40 7.20
C ALA A 13 -12.64 7.95 6.98
N THR A 14 -12.40 7.44 5.79
CA THR A 14 -12.53 6.02 5.49
C THR A 14 -11.14 5.42 5.42
N GLU A 15 -10.79 4.58 6.39
CA GLU A 15 -9.55 3.81 6.43
C GLU A 15 -9.75 2.42 5.83
N ARG A 16 -8.83 1.99 4.96
CA ARG A 16 -8.88 0.69 4.28
C ARG A 16 -7.48 0.11 4.12
N ASN A 17 -7.44 -1.17 3.75
CA ASN A 17 -6.22 -1.84 3.25
C ASN A 17 -5.04 -1.70 4.21
N ALA A 18 -5.30 -1.83 5.51
CA ALA A 18 -4.28 -1.65 6.52
C ALA A 18 -3.33 -2.86 6.58
N GLU A 19 -2.05 -2.60 6.78
CA GLU A 19 -0.99 -3.61 6.88
C GLU A 19 -0.03 -3.26 8.02
N ILE A 20 0.22 -4.23 8.89
CA ILE A 20 1.18 -4.12 10.00
C ILE A 20 2.58 -4.41 9.46
N SER A 21 3.58 -3.64 9.86
CA SER A 21 4.98 -3.87 9.50
C SER A 21 5.50 -5.22 10.02
N PRO A 22 6.56 -5.80 9.41
CA PRO A 22 7.10 -7.08 9.84
C PRO A 22 7.55 -7.14 11.30
N ASP A 23 8.02 -6.02 11.84
CA ASP A 23 8.40 -5.87 13.25
C ASP A 23 7.21 -5.64 14.20
N GLY A 24 6.01 -5.37 13.66
CA GLY A 24 4.81 -5.11 14.44
C GLY A 24 4.71 -3.69 15.01
N GLU A 25 5.66 -2.81 14.73
CA GLU A 25 5.74 -1.47 15.34
C GLU A 25 4.99 -0.39 14.57
N TRP A 26 4.60 -0.66 13.32
CA TRP A 26 3.97 0.31 12.43
C TRP A 26 2.74 -0.28 11.74
N ILE A 27 1.80 0.59 11.41
CA ILE A 27 0.66 0.26 10.55
C ILE A 27 0.59 1.24 9.40
N ALA A 28 0.62 0.71 8.18
CA ALA A 28 0.36 1.44 6.95
C ALA A 28 -1.11 1.27 6.56
N TYR A 29 -1.77 2.31 6.06
CA TYR A 29 -3.16 2.21 5.63
C TYR A 29 -3.52 3.28 4.59
N GLU A 30 -4.53 2.97 3.79
CA GLU A 30 -5.19 3.95 2.94
C GLU A 30 -6.14 4.79 3.81
N SER A 31 -6.06 6.11 3.70
CA SER A 31 -7.03 7.01 4.33
C SER A 31 -7.61 7.96 3.30
N LYS A 32 -8.94 8.03 3.25
CA LYS A 32 -9.69 8.90 2.35
C LYS A 32 -10.67 9.78 3.12
N THR A 33 -10.54 11.09 2.91
CA THR A 33 -11.52 12.12 3.28
C THR A 33 -12.13 12.73 2.01
N SER A 34 -13.05 13.68 2.16
CA SER A 34 -13.64 14.41 1.02
C SER A 34 -12.62 15.24 0.23
N SER A 35 -11.50 15.61 0.85
CA SER A 35 -10.50 16.53 0.26
C SER A 35 -9.11 15.91 0.10
N ARG A 36 -8.86 14.73 0.69
CA ARG A 36 -7.55 14.09 0.67
C ARG A 36 -7.67 12.58 0.64
N SER A 37 -6.87 11.93 -0.21
CA SER A 37 -6.69 10.48 -0.23
C SER A 37 -5.20 10.19 -0.22
N GLY A 38 -4.77 9.14 0.45
CA GLY A 38 -3.35 8.83 0.52
C GLY A 38 -3.00 7.65 1.39
N ILE A 39 -1.71 7.31 1.36
CA ILE A 39 -1.13 6.31 2.25
C ILE A 39 -0.57 7.03 3.48
N TYR A 40 -0.93 6.51 4.65
CA TYR A 40 -0.41 6.98 5.93
C TYR A 40 0.22 5.83 6.69
N VAL A 41 1.18 6.17 7.54
CA VAL A 41 1.78 5.25 8.51
C VAL A 41 1.69 5.86 9.90
N GLN A 42 1.45 5.01 10.89
CA GLN A 42 1.39 5.37 12.31
C GLN A 42 2.06 4.30 13.18
N PRO A 43 2.46 4.63 14.42
CA PRO A 43 2.95 3.65 15.37
C PRO A 43 1.81 2.70 15.73
N PHE A 44 2.12 1.42 15.90
CA PHE A 44 1.19 0.39 16.26
C PHE A 44 1.72 -0.39 17.48
N PRO A 45 0.86 -0.74 18.46
CA PRO A 45 -0.58 -0.45 18.55
C PRO A 45 -0.89 0.98 19.05
N ASN A 46 0.13 1.76 19.43
CA ASN A 46 -0.04 3.09 20.04
C ASN A 46 -0.32 4.19 19.01
N LEU A 47 -1.52 4.16 18.44
CA LEU A 47 -2.02 5.12 17.46
C LEU A 47 -2.25 6.51 18.09
N GLY A 48 -1.17 7.27 18.27
CA GLY A 48 -1.22 8.61 18.86
C GLY A 48 0.12 9.34 18.91
N GLU A 49 1.23 8.61 18.79
CA GLU A 49 2.58 9.19 18.86
C GLU A 49 3.09 9.74 17.53
N GLY A 50 2.27 9.65 16.47
CA GLY A 50 2.57 10.27 15.19
C GLY A 50 1.64 9.82 14.07
N LYS A 51 1.68 10.57 12.96
CA LYS A 51 1.04 10.23 11.69
C LYS A 51 1.84 10.83 10.55
N TRP A 52 2.38 9.95 9.71
CA TRP A 52 3.19 10.32 8.56
C TRP A 52 2.41 10.06 7.29
N MET A 53 2.38 11.05 6.41
CA MET A 53 1.81 10.90 5.08
C MET A 53 2.92 10.41 4.15
N VAL A 54 2.74 9.21 3.60
CA VAL A 54 3.68 8.61 2.64
C VAL A 54 3.35 9.07 1.22
N SER A 55 2.06 9.13 0.89
CA SER A 55 1.59 9.65 -0.40
C SER A 55 0.42 10.61 -0.20
N GLY A 56 0.56 11.83 -0.71
CA GLY A 56 -0.44 12.89 -0.60
C GLY A 56 -1.32 13.07 -1.85
N GLU A 57 -0.96 12.43 -2.96
CA GLU A 57 -1.66 12.54 -4.26
C GLU A 57 -2.54 11.32 -4.55
N GLY A 58 -3.03 10.66 -3.49
CA GLY A 58 -3.72 9.38 -3.56
C GLY A 58 -2.81 8.22 -3.19
N GLY A 59 -3.31 7.02 -3.40
CA GLY A 59 -2.58 5.79 -3.14
C GLY A 59 -3.47 4.71 -2.55
N THR A 60 -3.21 3.46 -2.89
CA THR A 60 -3.99 2.30 -2.44
C THR A 60 -3.10 1.10 -2.22
N TRP A 61 -3.62 0.11 -1.47
CA TRP A 61 -3.00 -1.19 -1.28
C TRP A 61 -1.54 -1.12 -0.80
N PRO A 62 -1.25 -0.52 0.36
CA PRO A 62 0.11 -0.51 0.89
C PRO A 62 0.58 -1.94 1.19
N VAL A 63 1.87 -2.22 0.99
CA VAL A 63 2.54 -3.48 1.33
C VAL A 63 3.93 -3.18 1.89
N TRP A 64 4.27 -3.74 3.05
CA TRP A 64 5.62 -3.62 3.60
C TRP A 64 6.60 -4.56 2.91
N GLY A 65 7.82 -4.06 2.68
CA GLY A 65 8.97 -4.90 2.38
C GLY A 65 9.23 -5.90 3.51
N PRO A 66 9.76 -7.11 3.22
CA PRO A 66 9.96 -8.15 4.22
C PRO A 66 10.94 -7.76 5.33
N ASP A 67 11.83 -6.79 5.09
CA ASP A 67 12.76 -6.24 6.07
C ASP A 67 12.23 -4.99 6.81
N GLY A 68 11.01 -4.54 6.48
CA GLY A 68 10.39 -3.35 7.05
C GLY A 68 10.99 -2.02 6.60
N ARG A 69 11.92 -2.01 5.63
CA ARG A 69 12.64 -0.81 5.20
C ARG A 69 12.08 -0.15 3.96
N GLU A 70 11.05 -0.74 3.37
CA GLU A 70 10.38 -0.22 2.19
C GLU A 70 8.87 -0.36 2.35
N LEU A 71 8.12 0.56 1.76
CA LEU A 71 6.68 0.46 1.62
C LEU A 71 6.29 0.63 0.15
N PHE A 72 5.57 -0.35 -0.37
CA PHE A 72 5.05 -0.39 -1.73
C PHE A 72 3.58 0.04 -1.72
N PHE A 73 3.12 0.69 -2.78
CA PHE A 73 1.72 1.06 -2.95
C PHE A 73 1.41 1.33 -4.41
N LEU A 74 0.12 1.32 -4.79
CA LEU A 74 -0.29 1.84 -6.09
C LEU A 74 -0.67 3.30 -5.97
N ASP A 75 -0.18 4.15 -6.86
CA ASP A 75 -0.61 5.54 -6.91
C ASP A 75 -1.99 5.73 -7.59
N GLY A 76 -2.42 6.99 -7.73
CA GLY A 76 -3.72 7.33 -8.33
C GLY A 76 -3.90 6.94 -9.80
N VAL A 77 -2.83 6.55 -10.50
CA VAL A 77 -2.85 6.12 -11.91
C VAL A 77 -2.35 4.68 -12.09
N SER A 78 -2.30 3.89 -11.01
CA SER A 78 -1.93 2.46 -11.00
C SER A 78 -0.47 2.19 -11.39
N ARG A 79 0.44 3.09 -11.04
CA ARG A 79 1.88 2.78 -11.02
C ARG A 79 2.21 2.14 -9.69
N LEU A 80 3.08 1.11 -9.72
CA LEU A 80 3.64 0.57 -8.49
C LEU A 80 4.73 1.51 -8.02
N MET A 81 4.55 2.05 -6.83
CA MET A 81 5.46 2.96 -6.15
C MET A 81 6.19 2.22 -5.05
N VAL A 82 7.39 2.69 -4.73
CA VAL A 82 8.18 2.29 -3.57
C VAL A 82 8.64 3.52 -2.81
N VAL A 83 8.70 3.45 -1.50
CA VAL A 83 9.30 4.47 -0.65
C VAL A 83 10.19 3.82 0.40
N ALA A 84 11.39 4.35 0.59
CA ALA A 84 12.26 3.92 1.67
C ALA A 84 11.67 4.35 3.02
N MET A 85 11.76 3.49 4.02
CA MET A 85 11.23 3.67 5.37
C MET A 85 12.38 3.55 6.37
N GLU A 86 12.81 4.68 6.93
CA GLU A 86 13.75 4.65 8.07
C GLU A 86 12.95 4.53 9.37
N THR A 87 13.22 3.50 10.17
CA THR A 87 12.48 3.22 11.43
C THR A 87 13.35 3.26 12.69
N ASN A 88 14.69 3.27 12.56
CA ASN A 88 15.62 3.10 13.69
C ASN A 88 15.61 4.24 14.73
N ASP A 89 15.19 5.46 14.37
CA ASP A 89 15.14 6.65 15.26
C ASP A 89 13.83 7.42 15.01
N GLY A 90 12.73 6.67 15.02
CA GLY A 90 11.41 7.11 14.58
C GLY A 90 11.23 6.99 13.07
N LEU A 91 9.96 7.07 12.64
CA LEU A 91 9.59 6.87 11.24
C LEU A 91 9.95 8.09 10.39
N ARG A 92 10.71 7.86 9.31
CA ARG A 92 10.94 8.84 8.26
C ARG A 92 10.73 8.19 6.90
N PRO A 93 9.57 8.42 6.27
CA PRO A 93 9.37 8.04 4.88
C PRO A 93 10.26 8.90 3.97
N GLY A 94 10.91 8.26 3.00
CA GLY A 94 11.61 8.92 1.92
C GLY A 94 10.67 9.58 0.90
N ILE A 95 11.21 9.91 -0.27
CA ILE A 95 10.42 10.36 -1.40
C ILE A 95 9.93 9.13 -2.17
N PRO A 96 8.62 8.97 -2.46
CA PRO A 96 8.15 7.87 -3.27
C PRO A 96 8.71 7.90 -4.70
N GLU A 97 9.14 6.74 -5.18
CA GLU A 97 9.68 6.52 -6.52
C GLU A 97 8.82 5.51 -7.30
N ILE A 98 8.83 5.63 -8.63
CA ILE A 98 8.11 4.68 -9.50
C ILE A 98 8.97 3.42 -9.63
N LEU A 99 8.45 2.28 -9.18
CA LEU A 99 9.06 0.97 -9.40
C LEU A 99 8.60 0.36 -10.73
N ILE A 100 7.30 0.44 -11.03
CA ILE A 100 6.71 -0.06 -12.27
C ILE A 100 5.75 0.98 -12.84
N ASP A 101 6.01 1.39 -14.07
CA ASP A 101 5.23 2.40 -14.77
C ASP A 101 4.01 1.78 -15.48
N GLY A 102 2.86 1.89 -14.83
CA GLY A 102 1.54 1.55 -15.38
C GLY A 102 1.35 0.05 -15.63
N GLN A 103 0.13 -0.30 -16.02
CA GLN A 103 -0.37 -1.66 -16.26
C GLN A 103 -0.90 -2.43 -15.05
N VAL A 104 -0.74 -1.99 -13.80
CA VAL A 104 -1.41 -2.71 -12.70
C VAL A 104 -2.92 -2.55 -12.83
N THR A 105 -3.66 -3.66 -12.83
CA THR A 105 -5.11 -3.59 -13.02
C THR A 105 -5.80 -2.96 -11.83
N GLN A 106 -6.85 -2.17 -12.07
CA GLN A 106 -7.80 -1.73 -11.05
C GLN A 106 -9.11 -2.53 -11.06
N ALA A 107 -9.23 -3.53 -11.95
CA ALA A 107 -10.46 -4.30 -12.11
C ALA A 107 -10.66 -5.39 -11.04
N THR A 108 -9.78 -5.47 -10.03
CA THR A 108 -9.86 -6.46 -8.97
C THR A 108 -10.50 -5.89 -7.70
N PRO A 109 -11.37 -6.63 -7.00
CA PRO A 109 -11.95 -6.19 -5.72
C PRO A 109 -10.93 -6.18 -4.56
N GLY A 110 -9.71 -6.68 -4.78
CA GLY A 110 -8.65 -6.77 -3.78
C GLY A 110 -7.30 -6.30 -4.33
N ARG A 111 -6.26 -6.45 -3.50
CA ARG A 111 -4.88 -6.09 -3.83
C ARG A 111 -4.42 -6.81 -5.11
N PRO A 112 -4.01 -6.06 -6.17
CA PRO A 112 -3.64 -6.65 -7.47
C PRO A 112 -2.15 -7.05 -7.54
N TYR A 113 -1.41 -6.97 -6.45
CA TYR A 113 0.00 -7.36 -6.40
C TYR A 113 0.39 -7.94 -5.03
N ASP A 114 1.50 -8.66 -4.97
CA ASP A 114 2.05 -9.17 -3.72
C ASP A 114 3.57 -9.26 -3.80
N LEU A 115 4.22 -9.26 -2.64
CA LEU A 115 5.67 -9.32 -2.52
C LEU A 115 6.07 -10.61 -1.79
N SER A 116 6.98 -11.39 -2.40
CA SER A 116 7.54 -12.56 -1.73
C SER A 116 8.66 -12.16 -0.77
N PRO A 117 8.95 -12.99 0.26
CA PRO A 117 10.03 -12.72 1.22
C PRO A 117 11.42 -12.59 0.58
N ASP A 118 11.62 -13.10 -0.63
CA ASP A 118 12.86 -13.00 -1.41
C ASP A 118 12.90 -11.76 -2.34
N GLY A 119 11.92 -10.87 -2.25
CA GLY A 119 11.89 -9.58 -2.96
C GLY A 119 11.25 -9.59 -4.34
N ARG A 120 10.70 -10.72 -4.81
CA ARG A 120 10.00 -10.79 -6.11
C ARG A 120 8.56 -10.32 -5.99
N PHE A 121 8.03 -9.70 -7.04
CA PHE A 121 6.62 -9.32 -7.08
C PHE A 121 5.79 -10.32 -7.89
N LEU A 122 4.57 -10.59 -7.42
CA LEU A 122 3.48 -11.09 -8.24
C LEU A 122 2.55 -9.91 -8.54
N MET A 123 2.10 -9.76 -9.78
CA MET A 123 1.25 -8.63 -10.18
C MET A 123 0.22 -9.04 -11.21
N ILE A 124 -0.99 -8.51 -11.09
CA ILE A 124 -2.03 -8.62 -12.11
C ILE A 124 -2.01 -7.33 -12.94
N ARG A 125 -1.78 -7.49 -14.24
CA ARG A 125 -1.72 -6.37 -15.17
C ARG A 125 -2.80 -6.42 -16.24
N ASP A 126 -3.19 -5.24 -16.70
CA ASP A 126 -4.02 -5.07 -17.89
C ASP A 126 -3.18 -5.37 -19.14
N VAL A 127 -3.76 -6.13 -20.07
CA VAL A 127 -3.17 -6.44 -21.38
C VAL A 127 -4.16 -6.08 -22.48
N ASP A 128 -3.68 -5.32 -23.46
CA ASP A 128 -4.44 -5.04 -24.67
C ASP A 128 -4.63 -6.36 -25.43
N THR A 129 -5.88 -6.83 -25.52
CA THR A 129 -6.18 -7.97 -26.38
C THR A 129 -6.42 -7.45 -27.79
N VAL A 130 -5.53 -7.80 -28.72
CA VAL A 130 -5.57 -7.36 -30.13
C VAL A 130 -6.85 -7.82 -30.86
N SER A 131 -7.67 -8.66 -30.23
CA SER A 131 -8.80 -9.36 -30.86
C SER A 131 -10.10 -9.42 -30.06
N ALA A 132 -10.26 -8.70 -28.93
CA ALA A 132 -11.54 -8.63 -28.21
C ALA A 132 -11.83 -7.21 -27.67
N PRO A 133 -13.10 -6.81 -27.54
CA PRO A 133 -13.48 -5.48 -27.02
C PRO A 133 -13.27 -5.32 -25.49
N SER A 134 -12.56 -6.24 -24.84
CA SER A 134 -12.29 -6.23 -23.40
C SER A 134 -10.79 -6.27 -23.13
N THR A 135 -10.31 -5.41 -22.23
CA THR A 135 -8.98 -5.51 -21.63
C THR A 135 -8.83 -6.89 -20.97
N GLY A 136 -7.80 -7.64 -21.32
CA GLY A 136 -7.47 -8.89 -20.65
C GLY A 136 -6.67 -8.61 -19.38
N HIS A 137 -6.57 -9.59 -18.48
CA HIS A 137 -5.70 -9.50 -17.31
C HIS A 137 -4.69 -10.64 -17.31
N GLN A 138 -3.44 -10.34 -16.95
CA GLN A 138 -2.37 -11.33 -16.86
C GLN A 138 -1.70 -11.25 -15.49
N VAL A 139 -1.46 -12.41 -14.87
CA VAL A 139 -0.58 -12.52 -13.69
C VAL A 139 0.87 -12.63 -14.15
N VAL A 140 1.76 -11.80 -13.63
CA VAL A 140 3.19 -11.75 -13.97
C VAL A 140 4.06 -11.79 -12.71
N ILE A 141 5.26 -12.36 -12.83
CA ILE A 141 6.32 -12.25 -11.83
C ILE A 141 7.27 -11.14 -12.28
N VAL A 142 7.60 -10.22 -11.36
CA VAL A 142 8.62 -9.18 -11.58
C VAL A 142 9.86 -9.56 -10.78
N GLN A 143 11.03 -9.50 -11.42
CA GLN A 143 12.35 -9.83 -10.89
C GLN A 143 13.27 -8.63 -10.94
#